data_AF-A0A7C2ZUS2-F1
#
_entry.id   AF-A0A7C2ZUS2-F1
#
_cell.length_a   1.000
_cell.length_b   1.000
_cell.length_c   1.000
_cell.angle_alpha   90.00
_cell.angle_beta   90.00
_cell.angle_gamma   90.00
#
_symmetry.space_group_name_H-M   'P 1'
#
loop_
_entity.id
_entity.type
_entity.pdbx_description
1 polymer ?
#
loop_
_entity_poly.entity_id
_entity_poly.type
_entity_poly.pdbx_seq_one_letter_code
_entity_poly.pdbx_strand_id
1 'polypeptide(L)'
;MSTPKPQIKGEVMDRFVVVKGDDAIALRQLGYYGEVGDRGEVVLDPVEAAYLLERDLLVVEIEGKQLSFAEFSSLIMSKDPKFLAEVLDILRPQEEGLHRQARLFPKSRGAQALQERCRGWQGRG
;
A
#
# COMPACT_ATOMS: atom_id res chain seq x y z
N MET A 1 -23.71 -12.54 10.28
CA MET A 1 -23.04 -11.50 11.10
C MET A 1 -21.75 -11.16 10.37
N SER A 2 -21.68 -10.02 9.69
CA SER A 2 -20.47 -9.62 8.97
C SER A 2 -19.40 -9.28 10.00
N THR A 3 -18.34 -10.08 10.08
CA THR A 3 -17.13 -9.73 10.82
C THR A 3 -16.65 -8.37 10.34
N PRO A 4 -16.35 -7.41 11.24
CA PRO A 4 -15.69 -6.18 10.82
C PRO A 4 -14.36 -6.60 10.18
N LYS A 5 -14.18 -6.29 8.89
CA LYS A 5 -12.86 -6.42 8.27
C LYS A 5 -11.89 -5.57 9.10
N PRO A 6 -10.69 -6.08 9.44
CA PRO A 6 -9.69 -5.24 10.07
C PRO A 6 -9.39 -4.07 9.13
N GLN A 7 -9.84 -2.86 9.52
CA GLN A 7 -9.58 -1.64 8.78
C GLN A 7 -8.30 -1.03 9.33
N ILE A 8 -7.22 -1.22 8.59
CA ILE A 8 -5.93 -0.58 8.85
C ILE A 8 -6.12 0.92 8.67
N LYS A 9 -5.69 1.73 9.62
CA LYS A 9 -5.82 3.18 9.53
C LYS A 9 -4.50 3.83 9.15
N GLY A 10 -4.56 4.74 8.18
CA GLY A 10 -3.45 5.56 7.73
C GLY A 10 -3.79 7.04 7.74
N GLU A 11 -2.81 7.87 8.06
CA GLU A 11 -2.94 9.32 8.11
C GLU A 11 -2.18 9.94 6.92
N VAL A 12 -2.80 10.89 6.21
CA VAL A 12 -2.12 11.62 5.14
C VAL A 12 -1.07 12.55 5.75
N MET A 13 0.19 12.35 5.35
CA MET A 13 1.32 13.20 5.70
C MET A 13 1.97 13.73 4.42
N ASP A 14 1.75 15.00 4.14
CA ASP A 14 2.02 15.62 2.84
C ASP A 14 1.35 14.86 1.67
N ARG A 15 2.09 14.04 0.92
CA ARG A 15 1.56 13.21 -0.18
C ARG A 15 1.55 11.71 0.12
N PHE A 16 2.12 11.31 1.24
CA PHE A 16 2.22 9.91 1.65
C PHE A 16 1.12 9.57 2.65
N VAL A 17 0.89 8.26 2.85
CA VAL A 17 0.03 7.78 3.94
C VAL A 17 0.88 7.05 4.96
N VAL A 18 0.80 7.49 6.21
CA VAL A 18 1.57 6.92 7.33
C VAL A 18 0.66 6.08 8.20
N VAL A 19 1.00 4.81 8.35
CA VAL A 19 0.32 3.83 9.20
C VAL A 19 1.21 3.57 10.42
N LYS A 20 0.63 3.58 11.62
CA LYS A 20 1.39 3.49 12.89
C LYS A 20 0.85 2.37 13.78
N GLY A 21 1.64 1.92 14.74
CA GLY A 21 1.21 0.97 15.78
C GLY A 21 0.82 -0.41 15.23
N ASP A 22 -0.22 -1.01 15.80
CA ASP A 22 -0.68 -2.36 15.44
C ASP A 22 -1.13 -2.47 13.97
N ASP A 23 -1.67 -1.37 13.42
CA ASP A 23 -2.07 -1.29 12.01
C ASP A 23 -0.86 -1.40 11.06
N ALA A 24 0.29 -0.86 11.46
CA ALA A 24 1.52 -0.96 10.68
C ALA A 24 2.01 -2.42 10.63
N ILE A 25 1.87 -3.13 11.75
CA ILE A 25 2.20 -4.56 11.86
C ILE A 25 1.24 -5.38 10.97
N ALA A 26 -0.07 -5.11 11.06
CA ALA A 26 -1.08 -5.78 10.25
C ALA A 26 -0.85 -5.56 8.74
N LEU A 27 -0.53 -4.32 8.34
CA LEU A 27 -0.24 -3.98 6.95
C LEU A 27 0.97 -4.73 6.41
N ARG A 28 2.02 -4.89 7.24
CA ARG A 28 3.22 -5.66 6.89
C ARG A 28 2.89 -7.14 6.68
N GLN A 29 2.01 -7.71 7.49
CA GLN A 29 1.58 -9.10 7.39
C GLN A 29 0.74 -9.39 6.13
N LEU A 30 0.01 -8.39 5.60
CA LEU A 30 -0.82 -8.56 4.41
C LEU A 30 -0.04 -8.69 3.10
N GLY A 31 1.17 -8.13 3.02
CA GLY A 31 1.91 -8.16 1.76
C GLY A 31 3.18 -7.31 1.69
N TYR A 32 3.70 -6.84 2.83
CA TYR A 32 4.88 -5.96 2.88
C TYR A 32 4.72 -4.65 2.08
N TYR A 33 3.54 -4.02 2.14
CA TYR A 33 3.28 -2.70 1.55
C TYR A 33 4.10 -1.60 2.23
N GLY A 34 4.52 -0.59 1.47
CA GLY A 34 5.22 0.59 1.96
C GLY A 34 6.65 0.35 2.48
N GLU A 35 7.26 1.43 2.94
CA GLU A 35 8.57 1.43 3.60
C GLU A 35 8.44 1.57 5.11
N VAL A 36 9.28 0.86 5.86
CA VAL A 36 9.30 0.98 7.33
C VAL A 36 10.16 2.18 7.71
N GLY A 37 9.55 3.15 8.38
CA GLY A 37 10.23 4.30 8.97
C GLY A 37 11.00 3.93 10.24
N ASP A 38 11.79 4.87 10.74
CA ASP A 38 12.71 4.65 11.86
C ASP A 38 11.99 4.32 13.19
N ARG A 39 10.71 4.68 13.34
CA ARG A 39 9.92 4.43 14.55
C ARG A 39 8.96 3.24 14.40
N GLY A 40 9.10 2.46 13.32
CA GLY A 40 8.26 1.31 13.03
C GLY A 40 6.92 1.65 12.37
N GLU A 41 6.69 2.92 12.00
CA GLU A 41 5.62 3.30 11.11
C GLU A 41 5.84 2.74 9.70
N VAL A 42 4.76 2.55 8.95
CA VAL A 42 4.80 2.19 7.53
C VAL A 42 4.37 3.41 6.72
N VAL A 43 5.23 3.84 5.82
CA VAL A 43 4.96 4.93 4.88
C VAL A 43 4.60 4.31 3.54
N LEU A 44 3.37 4.56 3.10
CA LEU A 44 2.85 4.13 1.82
C LEU A 44 3.04 5.23 0.79
N ASP A 45 3.52 4.84 -0.39
CA ASP A 45 3.42 5.70 -1.57
C ASP A 45 1.93 5.96 -1.90
N PRO A 46 1.58 7.15 -2.43
CA PRO A 46 0.19 7.49 -2.70
C PRO A 46 -0.52 6.46 -3.59
N VAL A 47 0.22 5.85 -4.52
CA VAL A 47 -0.30 4.82 -5.43
C VAL A 47 -0.62 3.51 -4.69
N GLU A 48 0.21 3.09 -3.74
CA GLU A 48 -0.07 1.93 -2.88
C GLU A 48 -1.25 2.18 -1.96
N ALA A 49 -1.32 3.38 -1.38
CA ALA A 49 -2.44 3.78 -0.53
C ALA A 49 -3.77 3.80 -1.31
N ALA A 50 -3.77 4.33 -2.54
CA ALA A 50 -4.94 4.31 -3.42
C ALA A 50 -5.43 2.88 -3.71
N TYR A 51 -4.51 1.97 -4.00
CA TYR A 51 -4.82 0.57 -4.24
C TYR A 51 -5.44 -0.14 -3.03
N LEU A 52 -4.89 0.10 -1.84
CA LEU A 52 -5.40 -0.51 -0.60
C LEU A 52 -6.75 0.10 -0.19
N LEU A 53 -6.91 1.40 -0.39
CA LEU A 53 -8.16 2.14 -0.13
C LEU A 53 -9.30 1.63 -1.03
N GLU A 54 -9.04 1.47 -2.33
CA GLU A 54 -10.01 0.95 -3.30
C GLU A 54 -10.48 -0.49 -2.99
N ARG A 55 -9.67 -1.26 -2.24
CA ARG A 55 -9.98 -2.64 -1.82
C ARG A 55 -10.60 -2.76 -0.43
N ASP A 56 -10.92 -1.64 0.21
CA ASP A 56 -11.37 -1.57 1.60
C ASP A 56 -10.38 -2.22 2.59
N LEU A 57 -9.08 -2.23 2.28
CA LEU A 57 -8.03 -2.76 3.16
C LEU A 57 -7.39 -1.66 4.01
N LEU A 58 -7.49 -0.41 3.59
CA LEU A 58 -6.96 0.76 4.25
C LEU A 58 -8.06 1.81 4.38
N VAL A 59 -8.14 2.44 5.56
CA VAL A 59 -8.88 3.67 5.80
C VAL A 59 -7.88 4.81 5.85
N VAL A 60 -8.09 5.82 5.02
CA VAL A 60 -7.22 7.01 4.98
C VAL A 60 -7.92 8.17 5.65
N GLU A 61 -7.24 8.85 6.56
CA GLU A 61 -7.71 10.02 7.29
C GLU A 61 -6.78 11.22 7.07
N ILE A 62 -7.34 12.42 7.08
CA ILE A 62 -6.60 13.69 7.17
C ILE A 62 -7.26 14.56 8.23
N GLU A 63 -6.49 15.02 9.22
CA GLU A 63 -7.00 15.84 10.33
C GLU A 63 -8.25 15.22 11.02
N GLY A 64 -8.28 13.89 11.13
CA GLY A 64 -9.39 13.13 11.72
C GLY A 64 -10.62 12.95 10.82
N LYS A 65 -10.61 13.46 9.59
CA LYS A 65 -11.64 13.19 8.59
C LYS A 65 -11.23 12.01 7.72
N GLN A 66 -12.08 10.98 7.66
CA GLN A 66 -11.94 9.88 6.71
C GLN A 66 -12.17 10.36 5.28
N LEU A 67 -11.29 9.95 4.37
CA LEU A 67 -11.37 10.26 2.95
C LEU A 67 -11.91 9.07 2.17
N SER A 68 -12.86 9.33 1.27
CA SER A 68 -13.20 8.41 0.19
C SER A 68 -12.06 8.31 -0.82
N PHE A 69 -12.06 7.27 -1.65
CA PHE A 69 -11.09 7.13 -2.75
C PHE A 69 -11.06 8.35 -3.67
N ALA A 70 -12.21 8.92 -3.99
CA ALA A 70 -12.32 10.11 -4.83
C ALA A 70 -11.72 11.36 -4.15
N GLU A 71 -11.98 11.57 -2.86
CA GLU A 71 -11.41 12.68 -2.10
C GLU A 71 -9.89 12.53 -1.95
N PHE A 72 -9.41 11.33 -1.62
CA PHE A 72 -7.98 11.04 -1.56
C PHE A 72 -7.30 11.27 -2.91
N SER A 73 -7.85 10.74 -3.99
CA SER A 73 -7.29 10.90 -5.33
C SER A 73 -7.23 12.37 -5.75
N SER A 74 -8.28 13.14 -5.51
CA SER A 74 -8.31 14.58 -5.78
C SER A 74 -7.24 15.32 -4.98
N LEU A 75 -7.09 15.00 -3.70
CA LEU A 75 -6.06 15.57 -2.83
C LEU A 75 -4.65 15.31 -3.38
N ILE A 76 -4.34 14.06 -3.74
CA ILE A 76 -3.02 13.72 -4.27
C ILE A 76 -2.79 14.34 -5.65
N MET A 77 -3.77 14.31 -6.55
CA MET A 77 -3.65 14.91 -7.90
C MET A 77 -3.36 16.42 -7.86
N SER A 78 -3.83 17.13 -6.83
CA SER A 78 -3.51 18.54 -6.64
C SER A 78 -2.01 18.79 -6.37
N LYS A 79 -1.31 17.78 -5.82
CA LYS A 79 0.12 17.82 -5.49
C LYS A 79 0.99 17.14 -6.55
N ASP A 80 0.48 16.07 -7.15
CA ASP A 80 1.14 15.29 -8.18
C ASP A 80 0.17 14.94 -9.32
N PRO A 81 0.16 15.74 -10.41
CA PRO A 81 -0.73 15.50 -11.55
C PRO A 81 -0.49 14.17 -12.27
N LYS A 82 0.66 13.51 -12.06
CA LYS A 82 0.98 12.22 -12.72
C LYS A 82 0.37 11.02 -11.99
N PHE A 83 0.00 11.19 -10.72
CA PHE A 83 -0.55 10.14 -9.86
C PHE A 83 -1.64 9.30 -10.52
N LEU A 84 -2.61 9.92 -11.19
CA LEU A 84 -3.75 9.19 -11.77
C LEU A 84 -3.30 8.22 -12.86
N ALA A 85 -2.29 8.59 -13.66
CA ALA A 85 -1.75 7.70 -14.68
C ALA A 85 -1.07 6.47 -14.05
N GLU A 86 -0.41 6.64 -12.89
CA GLU A 86 0.24 5.56 -12.16
C GLU A 86 -0.76 4.63 -11.47
N VAL A 87 -1.81 5.15 -10.83
CA VAL A 87 -2.83 4.24 -10.26
C VAL A 87 -3.61 3.52 -11.34
N LEU A 88 -3.87 4.15 -12.49
CA LEU A 88 -4.51 3.48 -13.63
C LEU A 88 -3.66 2.35 -14.21
N ASP A 89 -2.33 2.41 -14.11
CA ASP A 89 -1.46 1.31 -14.54
C ASP A 89 -1.60 0.10 -13.60
N ILE A 90 -1.65 0.35 -12.29
CA ILE A 90 -1.78 -0.70 -11.26
C ILE A 90 -3.20 -1.27 -11.17
N LEU A 91 -4.22 -0.43 -11.33
CA LEU A 91 -5.63 -0.81 -11.30
C LEU A 91 -6.11 -1.40 -12.63
N ARG A 92 -5.25 -1.52 -13.64
CA ARG A 92 -5.55 -2.19 -14.91
C ARG A 92 -4.94 -3.60 -14.93
N PRO A 93 -5.50 -4.59 -14.21
CA PRO A 93 -5.15 -5.98 -14.48
C PRO A 93 -5.71 -6.36 -15.85
N GLN A 94 -4.83 -6.62 -16.82
CA GLN A 94 -5.23 -7.40 -18.00
C GLN A 94 -5.62 -8.81 -17.54
N GLU A 95 -6.69 -9.34 -18.13
CA GLU A 95 -7.35 -10.61 -17.79
C GLU A 95 -6.50 -11.89 -17.92
N GLU A 96 -5.17 -11.81 -18.04
CA GLU A 96 -4.30 -12.97 -18.22
C GLU A 96 -3.18 -13.06 -17.18
N GLY A 97 -3.35 -14.00 -16.25
CA GLY A 97 -2.24 -14.67 -15.59
C GLY A 97 -1.74 -14.06 -14.28
N LEU A 98 -2.27 -14.60 -13.18
CA LEU A 98 -1.94 -14.37 -11.76
C LEU A 98 -0.45 -14.56 -11.36
N HIS A 99 0.49 -14.69 -12.29
CA HIS A 99 1.90 -15.03 -12.02
C HIS A 99 2.88 -13.83 -12.06
N ARG A 100 2.40 -12.59 -12.24
CA ARG A 100 3.27 -11.37 -12.31
C ARG A 100 3.10 -10.37 -11.17
N GLN A 101 2.46 -10.74 -10.05
CA GLN A 101 2.26 -9.78 -8.95
C GLN A 101 3.56 -9.31 -8.28
N ALA A 102 4.70 -9.98 -8.50
CA ALA A 102 6.00 -9.56 -7.95
C ALA A 102 6.71 -8.43 -8.73
N ARG A 103 6.19 -8.00 -9.90
CA ARG A 103 6.84 -6.99 -10.76
C ARG A 103 6.23 -5.59 -10.69
N LEU A 104 5.02 -5.47 -10.12
CA LEU A 104 4.24 -4.22 -10.08
C LEU A 104 4.39 -3.46 -8.76
N PHE A 105 5.00 -4.05 -7.74
CA PHE A 105 5.36 -3.34 -6.53
C PHE A 105 6.71 -2.67 -6.72
N PRO A 106 6.84 -1.34 -6.49
CA PRO A 106 8.13 -0.68 -6.47
C PRO A 106 9.01 -1.37 -5.44
N LYS A 107 10.32 -1.35 -5.70
CA LYS A 107 11.36 -1.91 -4.82
C LYS A 107 11.44 -1.08 -3.53
N SER A 108 10.42 -1.12 -2.68
CA SER A 108 10.63 -0.80 -1.28
C SER A 108 11.74 -1.73 -0.79
N ARG A 109 12.71 -1.21 -0.04
CA ARG A 109 13.82 -2.05 0.47
C ARG A 109 13.29 -3.27 1.26
N GLY A 110 12.08 -3.15 1.80
CA GLY A 110 11.34 -4.24 2.45
C GLY A 110 10.94 -5.40 1.52
N ALA A 111 10.47 -5.13 0.29
CA ALA A 111 10.09 -6.16 -0.68
C ALA A 111 11.33 -6.89 -1.25
N GLN A 112 12.46 -6.17 -1.37
CA GLN A 112 13.73 -6.73 -1.82
C GLN A 112 14.30 -7.75 -0.81
N ALA A 113 14.27 -7.43 0.48
CA ALA A 113 14.71 -8.33 1.54
C ALA A 113 13.89 -9.63 1.63
N LEU A 114 12.60 -9.59 1.25
CA LEU A 114 11.77 -10.79 1.17
C LEU A 114 12.10 -11.64 -0.07
N GLN A 115 12.33 -11.01 -1.23
CA GLN A 115 12.79 -11.72 -2.43
C GLN A 115 14.13 -12.42 -2.22
N GLU A 116 15.06 -11.77 -1.52
CA GLU A 116 16.38 -12.34 -1.18
C GLU A 116 16.27 -13.51 -0.20
N ARG A 117 15.38 -13.41 0.81
CA ARG A 117 15.06 -14.53 1.73
C ARG A 117 14.43 -15.71 1.00
N CYS A 118 13.55 -15.48 0.04
CA CYS A 118 12.93 -16.54 -0.76
C CYS A 118 13.93 -17.22 -1.71
N ARG A 119 14.86 -16.46 -2.30
CA ARG A 119 15.95 -17.03 -3.11
C ARG A 119 16.91 -17.91 -2.29
N GLY A 120 17.07 -17.63 -1.00
CA GLY A 120 17.87 -18.46 -0.08
C GLY A 120 17.28 -19.84 0.25
N TRP A 121 16.02 -20.12 -0.13
CA TRP A 121 15.37 -21.42 0.11
C TRP A 121 15.38 -22.37 -1.10
N GLN A 122 15.75 -21.91 -2.31
CA GLN A 122 15.85 -22.73 -3.52
C GLN A 122 17.21 -23.45 -3.67
N GLY A 123 17.82 -23.89 -2.57
CA GLY A 123 19.14 -24.52 -2.57
C GLY A 123 19.36 -25.62 -1.54
N ARG A 124 18.27 -26.20 -0.98
CA ARG A 124 18.34 -27.43 -0.18
C ARG A 124 17.14 -28.32 -0.51
N GLY A 125 17.23 -28.97 -1.66
CA GLY A 125 16.51 -30.19 -2.01
C GLY A 125 17.54 -31.21 -2.46
#